data_AF-A0A2A5ANR6-F1
#
_entry.id   AF-A0A2A5ANR6-F1
#
_cell.length_a   1.000
_cell.length_b   1.000
_cell.length_c   1.000
_cell.angle_alpha   90.00
_cell.angle_beta   90.00
_cell.angle_gamma   90.00
#
_symmetry.space_group_name_H-M   'P 1'
#
loop_
_entity.id
_entity.type
_entity.pdbx_description
1 polymer ?
#
loop_
_entity_poly.entity_id
_entity_poly.type
_entity_poly.pdbx_seq_one_letter_code
_entity_poly.pdbx_strand_id
1 'polypeptide(L)'
;MDVRSGSFPAIFLFLICPFLLSSCDKNGVKVDNSQGTISISVTDAPIDDAIEVNLTFTGISIKPTGQFPYDVLFTEPLTLNMLNYQGDNAEPVIEDFGLQAGEYDYVRLNIDLDGSNIVTSEGTFPFIVPFLSLAKRNLQLFFTEDSLLYTKRFTVTGSQNIDFIVDIDLRKSIYESDGLAYNFIPSTRTLIRSNVGSITGSLATSLVDGGSCSEGTAGKSVYVFAGSNASAQDIQGNRSDPFTTANITGDSSSGYTYTVGFVRAGRYTVAFTCNADIDNINFANPVEFLADENVTVTAGNTPTTQNF
;
A
#
# COMPACT_ATOMS: atom_id res chain seq x y z
N MET A 1 -12.75 -49.99 -73.56
CA MET A 1 -13.81 -50.11 -72.53
C MET A 1 -13.99 -51.60 -72.27
N ASP A 2 -14.03 -51.99 -71.00
CA ASP A 2 -13.76 -53.34 -70.44
C ASP A 2 -12.26 -53.74 -70.49
N VAL A 3 -11.62 -54.31 -69.46
CA VAL A 3 -12.05 -55.14 -68.31
C VAL A 3 -11.22 -54.81 -67.06
N ARG A 4 -11.85 -55.02 -65.89
CA ARG A 4 -11.34 -55.02 -64.51
C ARG A 4 -10.06 -55.84 -64.28
N SER A 5 -9.20 -55.38 -63.36
CA SER A 5 -8.55 -56.26 -62.38
C SER A 5 -8.29 -55.50 -61.08
N GLY A 6 -8.71 -56.09 -59.97
CA GLY A 6 -8.65 -55.49 -58.65
C GLY A 6 -7.38 -55.83 -57.88
N SER A 7 -7.03 -54.95 -56.95
CA SER A 7 -6.19 -55.25 -55.78
C SER A 7 -6.50 -54.18 -54.72
N PHE A 8 -6.87 -54.64 -53.53
CA PHE A 8 -7.18 -53.86 -52.33
C PHE A 8 -6.36 -54.48 -51.17
N PRO A 9 -6.21 -53.81 -50.02
CA PRO A 9 -5.04 -53.02 -49.63
C PRO A 9 -4.18 -53.71 -48.55
N ALA A 10 -2.93 -53.27 -48.37
CA ALA A 10 -2.17 -53.53 -47.15
C ALA A 10 -2.25 -52.30 -46.24
N ILE A 11 -3.18 -52.33 -45.28
CA ILE A 11 -3.26 -51.35 -44.19
C ILE A 11 -2.26 -51.79 -43.11
N PHE A 12 -1.20 -51.02 -42.94
CA PHE A 12 -0.24 -51.17 -41.86
C PHE A 12 -0.84 -50.54 -40.60
N LEU A 13 -1.31 -51.38 -39.67
CA LEU A 13 -1.81 -50.96 -38.37
C LEU A 13 -0.61 -50.72 -37.43
N PHE A 14 -0.22 -49.46 -37.24
CA PHE A 14 0.78 -49.07 -36.24
C PHE A 14 0.14 -49.16 -34.84
N LEU A 15 0.46 -50.23 -34.12
CA LEU A 15 0.06 -50.46 -32.74
C LEU A 15 0.93 -49.57 -31.82
N ILE A 16 0.46 -48.36 -31.51
CA ILE A 16 1.08 -47.49 -30.50
C ILE A 16 0.69 -48.03 -29.12
N CYS A 17 1.65 -48.61 -28.41
CA CYS A 17 1.53 -49.06 -27.03
C CYS A 17 1.62 -47.86 -26.07
N PRO A 18 0.57 -47.50 -25.31
CA PRO A 18 0.72 -46.51 -24.25
C PRO A 18 1.41 -47.16 -23.05
N PHE A 19 2.66 -46.80 -22.82
CA PHE A 19 3.34 -47.08 -21.55
C PHE A 19 2.63 -46.29 -20.43
N LEU A 20 1.73 -46.96 -19.72
CA LEU A 20 1.24 -46.51 -18.42
C LEU A 20 2.34 -46.81 -17.39
N LEU A 21 3.17 -45.81 -17.10
CA LEU A 21 4.05 -45.82 -15.94
C LEU A 21 3.20 -45.56 -14.68
N SER A 22 2.70 -46.62 -14.05
CA SER A 22 2.23 -46.54 -12.66
C SER A 22 3.42 -46.66 -11.72
N SER A 23 4.01 -45.54 -11.32
CA SER A 23 4.88 -45.51 -10.13
C SER A 23 3.99 -45.48 -8.90
N CYS A 24 3.94 -46.61 -8.18
CA CYS A 24 3.28 -46.72 -6.89
C CYS A 24 4.37 -46.61 -5.82
N ASP A 25 4.75 -45.39 -5.46
CA ASP A 25 5.61 -45.16 -4.30
C ASP A 25 4.74 -44.98 -3.06
N LYS A 26 4.59 -46.07 -2.30
CA LYS A 26 3.90 -46.12 -1.02
C LYS A 26 4.86 -45.60 0.06
N ASN A 27 5.11 -44.29 0.05
CA ASN A 27 5.55 -43.46 1.19
C ASN A 27 5.71 -41.98 0.78
N GLY A 28 4.90 -41.50 -0.17
CA GLY A 28 4.91 -40.10 -0.58
C GLY A 28 4.30 -39.21 0.50
N VAL A 29 5.13 -38.35 1.11
CA VAL A 29 4.64 -37.09 1.69
C VAL A 29 3.80 -36.44 0.60
N LYS A 30 2.49 -36.28 0.81
CA LYS A 30 1.66 -35.50 -0.10
C LYS A 30 2.20 -34.07 -0.05
N VAL A 31 3.00 -33.70 -1.03
CA VAL A 31 3.31 -32.29 -1.28
C VAL A 31 2.00 -31.71 -1.79
N ASP A 32 1.38 -30.87 -0.97
CA ASP A 32 0.25 -30.08 -1.40
C ASP A 32 0.76 -29.08 -2.44
N ASN A 33 0.52 -29.36 -3.72
CA ASN A 33 0.84 -28.46 -4.84
C ASN A 33 -0.29 -27.45 -5.07
N SER A 34 -1.21 -27.28 -4.11
CA SER A 34 -2.22 -26.24 -4.23
C SER A 34 -1.55 -24.87 -4.22
N GLN A 35 -2.05 -23.99 -5.08
CA GLN A 35 -1.59 -22.61 -5.19
C GLN A 35 -2.73 -21.67 -4.82
N GLY A 36 -2.38 -20.58 -4.14
CA GLY A 36 -3.21 -19.39 -4.04
C GLY A 36 -2.58 -18.27 -4.87
N THR A 37 -3.22 -17.11 -4.88
CA THR A 37 -2.70 -15.90 -5.50
C THR A 37 -2.62 -14.76 -4.50
N ILE A 38 -1.73 -13.82 -4.78
CA ILE A 38 -1.69 -12.53 -4.08
C ILE A 38 -1.80 -11.41 -5.11
N SER A 39 -2.48 -10.34 -4.72
CA SER A 39 -2.43 -9.05 -5.42
C SER A 39 -1.88 -8.00 -4.46
N ILE A 40 -1.19 -7.00 -4.98
CA ILE A 40 -0.66 -5.89 -4.18
C ILE A 40 -1.00 -4.60 -4.89
N SER A 41 -1.76 -3.75 -4.22
CA SER A 41 -1.98 -2.36 -4.62
C SER A 41 -1.23 -1.39 -3.72
N VAL A 42 -0.91 -0.22 -4.23
CA VAL A 42 -0.31 0.89 -3.45
C VAL A 42 -1.25 2.09 -3.39
N THR A 43 -1.19 2.82 -2.28
CA THR A 43 -1.96 4.03 -2.01
C THR A 43 -1.15 4.92 -1.07
N ASP A 44 -1.62 6.13 -0.83
CA ASP A 44 -0.88 7.18 -0.14
C ASP A 44 -1.71 7.94 0.91
N ALA A 45 -1.07 8.27 2.02
CA ALA A 45 -1.47 9.36 2.91
C ALA A 45 -0.60 10.60 2.60
N PRO A 46 -1.17 11.61 1.91
CA PRO A 46 -0.40 12.59 1.14
C PRO A 46 0.41 13.57 1.98
N ILE A 47 1.46 14.10 1.37
CA ILE A 47 2.29 15.21 1.85
C ILE A 47 1.81 16.54 1.21
N ASP A 48 1.96 17.65 1.94
CA ASP A 48 1.33 18.94 1.59
C ASP A 48 2.09 19.73 0.51
N ASP A 49 3.42 19.75 0.53
CA ASP A 49 4.24 20.66 -0.32
C ASP A 49 4.71 20.04 -1.65
N ALA A 50 4.30 18.80 -1.95
CA ALA A 50 4.69 18.11 -3.17
C ALA A 50 3.67 18.30 -4.30
N ILE A 51 4.17 18.53 -5.51
CA ILE A 51 3.38 18.47 -6.76
C ILE A 51 3.31 17.03 -7.26
N GLU A 52 4.42 16.29 -7.16
CA GLU A 52 4.49 14.86 -7.48
C GLU A 52 5.42 14.14 -6.51
N VAL A 53 5.07 12.90 -6.18
CA VAL A 53 5.98 11.97 -5.50
C VAL A 53 6.06 10.71 -6.34
N ASN A 54 7.12 10.61 -7.13
CA ASN A 54 7.33 9.54 -8.08
C ASN A 54 8.15 8.42 -7.42
N LEU A 55 7.51 7.29 -7.13
CA LEU A 55 8.17 6.09 -6.61
C LEU A 55 8.30 5.03 -7.71
N THR A 56 9.50 4.48 -7.86
CA THR A 56 9.81 3.45 -8.86
C THR A 56 9.89 2.08 -8.20
N PHE A 57 8.98 1.19 -8.57
CA PHE A 57 8.90 -0.19 -8.11
C PHE A 57 9.59 -1.14 -9.11
N THR A 58 10.40 -2.07 -8.63
CA THR A 58 11.21 -2.98 -9.48
C THR A 58 10.83 -4.45 -9.36
N GLY A 59 9.93 -4.79 -8.44
CA GLY A 59 9.56 -6.19 -8.19
C GLY A 59 9.04 -6.42 -6.78
N ILE A 60 9.06 -7.69 -6.38
CA ILE A 60 8.83 -8.12 -4.99
C ILE A 60 9.93 -9.04 -4.48
N SER A 61 10.23 -8.94 -3.19
CA SER A 61 10.93 -9.97 -2.42
C SER A 61 9.92 -10.82 -1.66
N ILE A 62 10.01 -12.14 -1.80
CA ILE A 62 9.15 -13.11 -1.12
C ILE A 62 10.01 -13.95 -0.18
N LYS A 63 9.54 -14.16 1.05
CA LYS A 63 10.19 -15.05 2.02
C LYS A 63 9.22 -16.08 2.57
N PRO A 64 9.25 -17.32 2.07
CA PRO A 64 8.59 -18.44 2.73
C PRO A 64 9.19 -18.68 4.12
N THR A 65 8.35 -19.11 5.06
CA THR A 65 8.78 -19.43 6.42
C THR A 65 9.76 -20.60 6.38
N GLY A 66 10.91 -20.44 7.06
CA GLY A 66 11.97 -21.46 7.08
C GLY A 66 12.78 -21.58 5.78
N GLN A 67 12.55 -20.73 4.77
CA GLN A 67 13.32 -20.70 3.52
C GLN A 67 14.04 -19.35 3.34
N PHE A 68 15.04 -19.34 2.45
CA PHE A 68 15.68 -18.12 2.00
C PHE A 68 14.72 -17.27 1.16
N PRO A 69 14.82 -15.94 1.23
CA PRO A 69 14.05 -15.08 0.35
C PRO A 69 14.50 -15.21 -1.10
N TYR A 70 13.58 -14.94 -2.02
CA TYR A 70 13.85 -14.81 -3.45
C TYR A 70 13.13 -13.59 -4.00
N ASP A 71 13.68 -13.04 -5.09
CA ASP A 71 13.14 -11.86 -5.75
C ASP A 71 12.43 -12.24 -7.05
N VAL A 72 11.34 -11.54 -7.32
CA VAL A 72 10.64 -11.55 -8.61
C VAL A 72 10.68 -10.12 -9.12
N LEU A 73 11.50 -9.90 -10.14
CA LEU A 73 11.66 -8.58 -10.75
C LEU A 73 10.58 -8.35 -11.80
N PHE A 74 10.13 -7.12 -11.93
CA PHE A 74 9.31 -6.70 -13.05
C PHE A 74 10.15 -6.70 -14.33
N THR A 75 9.49 -6.94 -15.46
CA THR A 75 10.17 -6.86 -16.77
C THR A 75 10.69 -5.45 -17.02
N GLU A 76 9.88 -4.45 -16.66
CA GLU A 76 10.25 -3.04 -16.66
C GLU A 76 9.89 -2.44 -15.30
N PRO A 77 10.71 -1.56 -14.72
CA PRO A 77 10.35 -0.82 -13.51
C PRO A 77 9.06 -0.02 -13.71
N LEU A 78 8.21 0.01 -12.68
CA LEU A 78 6.96 0.75 -12.65
C LEU A 78 7.11 2.01 -11.81
N THR A 79 7.08 3.18 -12.44
CA THR A 79 7.08 4.48 -11.73
C THR A 79 5.67 5.01 -11.59
N LEU A 80 5.27 5.35 -10.36
CA LEU A 80 3.95 5.90 -10.04
C LEU A 80 4.10 7.24 -9.32
N ASN A 81 3.32 8.25 -9.74
CA ASN A 81 3.07 9.41 -8.91
C ASN A 81 2.07 9.03 -7.82
N MET A 82 2.57 8.87 -6.60
CA MET A 82 1.81 8.41 -5.44
C MET A 82 0.67 9.36 -5.04
N LEU A 83 0.83 10.66 -5.32
CA LEU A 83 -0.22 11.66 -5.02
C LEU A 83 -1.51 11.45 -5.82
N ASN A 84 -1.48 10.63 -6.89
CA ASN A 84 -2.69 10.25 -7.63
C ASN A 84 -3.56 9.22 -6.88
N TYR A 85 -3.03 8.58 -5.83
CA TYR A 85 -3.63 7.41 -5.18
C TYR A 85 -3.95 7.67 -3.72
N GLN A 86 -4.77 8.69 -3.47
CA GLN A 86 -5.22 9.11 -2.13
C GLN A 86 -6.67 8.66 -1.86
N GLY A 87 -7.07 8.71 -0.58
CA GLY A 87 -8.42 8.34 -0.17
C GLY A 87 -8.70 6.87 -0.46
N ASP A 88 -9.76 6.57 -1.22
CA ASP A 88 -10.17 5.20 -1.56
C ASP A 88 -9.51 4.68 -2.85
N ASN A 89 -8.60 5.45 -3.46
CA ASN A 89 -7.91 5.08 -4.70
C ASN A 89 -6.59 4.34 -4.40
N ALA A 90 -6.34 3.25 -5.13
CA ALA A 90 -5.09 2.50 -5.06
C ALA A 90 -4.72 1.94 -6.45
N GLU A 91 -3.42 1.89 -6.75
CA GLU A 91 -2.89 1.35 -8.01
C GLU A 91 -2.46 -0.10 -7.83
N PRO A 92 -2.94 -1.05 -8.65
CA PRO A 92 -2.40 -2.40 -8.70
C PRO A 92 -0.95 -2.39 -9.20
N VAL A 93 -0.04 -2.93 -8.38
CA VAL A 93 1.38 -3.12 -8.75
C VAL A 93 1.63 -4.58 -9.15
N ILE A 94 0.92 -5.51 -8.49
CA ILE A 94 0.95 -6.94 -8.78
C ILE A 94 -0.48 -7.47 -8.77
N GLU A 95 -0.82 -8.28 -9.76
CA GLU A 95 -2.13 -8.91 -9.88
C GLU A 95 -1.96 -10.43 -9.98
N ASP A 96 -2.72 -11.15 -9.15
CA ASP A 96 -2.87 -12.61 -9.19
C ASP A 96 -1.55 -13.41 -9.25
N PHE A 97 -0.52 -12.94 -8.53
CA PHE A 97 0.75 -13.63 -8.46
C PHE A 97 0.63 -14.95 -7.71
N GLY A 98 0.90 -16.06 -8.40
CA GLY A 98 0.78 -17.41 -7.85
C GLY A 98 1.82 -17.71 -6.78
N LEU A 99 1.36 -18.19 -5.62
CA LEU A 99 2.18 -18.70 -4.53
C LEU A 99 1.75 -20.12 -4.17
N GLN A 100 2.72 -20.95 -3.79
CA GLN A 100 2.44 -22.26 -3.21
C GLN A 100 1.70 -22.09 -1.88
N ALA A 101 0.80 -23.02 -1.57
CA ALA A 101 0.19 -23.04 -0.25
C ALA A 101 1.27 -23.22 0.83
N GLY A 102 1.18 -22.44 1.90
CA GLY A 102 2.19 -22.42 2.95
C GLY A 102 2.24 -21.11 3.73
N GLU A 103 3.12 -21.05 4.72
CA GLU A 103 3.35 -19.86 5.53
C GLU A 103 4.49 -19.02 4.98
N TYR A 104 4.29 -17.71 4.93
CA TYR A 104 5.26 -16.75 4.44
C TYR A 104 5.58 -15.75 5.55
N ASP A 105 6.86 -15.49 5.79
CA ASP A 105 7.32 -14.44 6.69
C ASP A 105 7.01 -13.06 6.09
N TYR A 106 7.15 -12.91 4.77
CA TYR A 106 6.80 -11.67 4.08
C TYR A 106 6.64 -11.81 2.56
N VAL A 107 5.92 -10.83 2.01
CA VAL A 107 6.06 -10.35 0.62
C VAL A 107 6.24 -8.84 0.70
N ARG A 108 7.20 -8.28 -0.04
CA ARG A 108 7.59 -6.88 0.04
C ARG A 108 7.78 -6.31 -1.36
N LEU A 109 7.27 -5.10 -1.60
CA LEU A 109 7.58 -4.34 -2.81
C LEU A 109 9.02 -3.83 -2.76
N ASN A 110 9.72 -3.93 -3.89
CA ASN A 110 11.07 -3.43 -4.07
C ASN A 110 11.00 -2.04 -4.70
N ILE A 111 11.68 -1.06 -4.10
CA ILE A 111 11.73 0.33 -4.58
C ILE A 111 13.15 0.64 -5.06
N ASP A 112 13.26 1.27 -6.23
CA ASP A 112 14.47 1.90 -6.74
C ASP A 112 14.42 3.40 -6.44
N LEU A 113 15.18 3.82 -5.43
CA LEU A 113 15.24 5.23 -5.04
C LEU A 113 16.05 6.09 -6.00
N ASP A 114 17.02 5.52 -6.73
CA ASP A 114 17.76 6.28 -7.74
C ASP A 114 16.85 6.66 -8.92
N GLY A 115 15.86 5.81 -9.21
CA GLY A 115 14.77 6.08 -10.14
C GLY A 115 13.56 6.81 -9.55
N SER A 116 13.59 7.21 -8.28
CA SER A 116 12.47 7.90 -7.59
C SER A 116 12.80 9.37 -7.33
N ASN A 117 11.77 10.22 -7.28
CA ASN A 117 11.94 11.66 -7.07
C ASN A 117 10.70 12.33 -6.46
N ILE A 118 10.90 13.53 -5.94
CA ILE A 118 9.84 14.46 -5.56
C ILE A 118 9.91 15.70 -6.46
N VAL A 119 8.74 16.18 -6.88
CA VAL A 119 8.59 17.44 -7.62
C VAL A 119 7.90 18.44 -6.71
N THR A 120 8.48 19.62 -6.55
CA THR A 120 7.91 20.76 -5.81
C THR A 120 7.91 22.00 -6.69
N SER A 121 7.44 23.13 -6.17
CA SER A 121 7.52 24.42 -6.87
C SER A 121 8.96 24.85 -7.20
N GLU A 122 9.95 24.36 -6.44
CA GLU A 122 11.35 24.71 -6.61
C GLU A 122 12.10 23.81 -7.60
N GLY A 123 11.50 22.69 -8.03
CA GLY A 123 12.07 21.79 -9.02
C GLY A 123 11.86 20.31 -8.70
N THR A 124 12.68 19.47 -9.34
CA THR A 124 12.68 18.02 -9.14
C THR A 124 13.92 17.62 -8.35
N PHE A 125 13.73 16.87 -7.27
CA PHE A 125 14.78 16.48 -6.34
C PHE A 125 14.82 14.95 -6.18
N PRO A 126 16.02 14.35 -6.11
CA PRO A 126 16.16 12.93 -5.77
C PRO A 126 15.87 12.72 -4.28
N PHE A 127 15.46 11.50 -3.94
CA PHE A 127 15.40 11.08 -2.54
C PHE A 127 16.77 10.70 -2.01
N ILE A 128 17.05 11.10 -0.77
CA ILE A 128 18.24 10.73 -0.02
C ILE A 128 17.84 9.78 1.10
N VAL A 129 18.67 8.78 1.37
CA VAL A 129 18.52 7.96 2.57
C VAL A 129 19.64 8.37 3.52
N PRO A 130 19.36 8.77 4.77
CA PRO A 130 20.42 9.15 5.72
C PRO A 130 21.44 8.03 5.92
N PHE A 131 22.73 8.37 5.99
CA PHE A 131 23.86 7.41 6.02
C PHE A 131 23.84 6.42 7.21
N LEU A 132 23.11 6.74 8.28
CA LEU A 132 22.90 5.83 9.41
C LEU A 132 21.77 4.80 9.17
N SER A 133 20.92 5.00 8.14
CA SER A 133 19.92 4.04 7.65
C SER A 133 20.40 3.19 6.47
N LEU A 134 21.64 3.39 6.01
CA LEU A 134 22.12 3.11 4.63
C LEU A 134 22.94 1.82 4.42
N ALA A 135 22.72 0.73 5.16
CA ALA A 135 23.49 -0.49 4.91
C ALA A 135 23.08 -1.30 3.65
N LYS A 136 22.05 -0.95 2.86
CA LYS A 136 21.63 -1.79 1.72
C LYS A 136 21.09 -1.02 0.51
N ARG A 137 21.78 -1.19 -0.63
CA ARG A 137 21.16 -1.22 -1.95
C ARG A 137 20.15 -2.38 -1.99
N ASN A 138 18.98 -2.13 -2.55
CA ASN A 138 17.71 -2.85 -2.32
C ASN A 138 17.25 -2.64 -0.88
N LEU A 139 16.34 -1.68 -0.64
CA LEU A 139 15.87 -1.29 0.71
C LEU A 139 14.98 -2.38 1.34
N GLN A 140 15.57 -3.55 1.53
CA GLN A 140 15.11 -4.70 2.28
C GLN A 140 15.41 -4.43 3.76
N LEU A 141 15.01 -3.27 4.27
CA LEU A 141 15.22 -2.77 5.63
C LEU A 141 14.05 -1.85 5.98
N PHE A 142 12.93 -2.42 6.41
CA PHE A 142 12.03 -1.67 7.27
C PHE A 142 12.61 -1.85 8.69
N PHE A 143 12.96 -0.81 9.44
CA PHE A 143 13.53 -1.01 10.79
C PHE A 143 13.08 -0.01 11.85
N THR A 144 12.42 -0.61 12.85
CA THR A 144 12.51 -0.47 14.32
C THR A 144 11.81 0.66 15.07
N GLU A 145 10.75 0.25 15.79
CA GLU A 145 10.14 0.78 17.05
C GLU A 145 9.74 2.27 17.04
N ASP A 146 8.48 2.71 16.89
CA ASP A 146 7.24 2.26 17.54
C ASP A 146 5.98 2.27 16.61
N SER A 147 6.17 2.11 15.30
CA SER A 147 5.18 1.52 14.37
C SER A 147 5.87 0.69 13.27
N LEU A 148 6.90 0.00 13.73
CA LEU A 148 7.81 -0.97 13.11
C LEU A 148 7.17 -2.19 12.43
N LEU A 149 7.10 -2.31 11.10
CA LEU A 149 6.93 -3.59 10.40
C LEU A 149 5.76 -4.48 10.89
N TYR A 150 4.60 -4.37 10.25
CA TYR A 150 3.74 -5.54 10.19
C TYR A 150 4.10 -6.40 8.98
N THR A 151 5.17 -7.18 9.08
CA THR A 151 5.19 -8.47 8.38
C THR A 151 4.14 -9.34 9.03
N LYS A 152 2.91 -9.27 8.52
CA LYS A 152 1.94 -10.31 8.79
C LYS A 152 2.56 -11.57 8.23
N ARG A 153 3.04 -12.46 9.10
CA ARG A 153 3.10 -13.86 8.70
C ARG A 153 1.73 -14.20 8.16
N PHE A 154 1.69 -14.57 6.90
CA PHE A 154 0.44 -14.87 6.23
C PHE A 154 0.52 -16.28 5.68
N THR A 155 -0.63 -16.92 5.64
CA THR A 155 -0.76 -18.27 5.12
C THR A 155 -1.47 -18.15 3.77
N VAL A 156 -0.84 -18.67 2.73
CA VAL A 156 -1.49 -18.92 1.46
C VAL A 156 -2.14 -20.29 1.57
N THR A 157 -3.45 -20.35 1.36
CA THR A 157 -4.16 -21.63 1.22
C THR A 157 -4.51 -21.87 -0.25
N GLY A 158 -4.69 -23.13 -0.63
CA GLY A 158 -5.06 -23.50 -2.00
C GLY A 158 -6.32 -22.76 -2.46
N SER A 159 -6.27 -22.17 -3.66
CA SER A 159 -7.35 -21.43 -4.32
C SER A 159 -7.79 -20.13 -3.61
N GLN A 160 -7.03 -19.65 -2.62
CA GLN A 160 -7.24 -18.34 -2.00
C GLN A 160 -6.61 -17.24 -2.85
N ASN A 161 -7.30 -16.10 -2.99
CA ASN A 161 -6.69 -14.83 -3.39
C ASN A 161 -6.53 -13.95 -2.13
N ILE A 162 -5.34 -13.39 -1.91
CA ILE A 162 -5.09 -12.39 -0.87
C ILE A 162 -4.76 -11.06 -1.54
N ASP A 163 -5.67 -10.11 -1.42
CA ASP A 163 -5.51 -8.76 -1.95
C ASP A 163 -4.95 -7.83 -0.87
N PHE A 164 -3.68 -7.46 -1.04
CA PHE A 164 -2.97 -6.55 -0.15
C PHE A 164 -3.05 -5.12 -0.65
N ILE A 165 -3.15 -4.20 0.31
CA ILE A 165 -2.97 -2.76 0.08
C ILE A 165 -1.79 -2.32 0.91
N VAL A 166 -0.79 -1.75 0.24
CA VAL A 166 0.36 -1.10 0.86
C VAL A 166 0.11 0.39 0.80
N ASP A 167 -0.28 0.94 1.93
CA ASP A 167 -0.41 2.38 2.06
C ASP A 167 0.91 2.95 2.58
N ILE A 168 1.47 3.86 1.80
CA ILE A 168 2.71 4.56 2.06
C ILE A 168 2.30 5.92 2.61
N ASP A 169 2.59 6.19 3.88
CA ASP A 169 2.27 7.47 4.48
C ASP A 169 3.37 8.46 4.09
N LEU A 170 3.17 9.21 3.00
CA LEU A 170 4.19 10.13 2.49
C LEU A 170 4.49 11.27 3.45
N ARG A 171 3.48 11.77 4.18
CA ARG A 171 3.69 12.77 5.25
C ARG A 171 4.64 12.26 6.34
N LYS A 172 4.62 10.96 6.63
CA LYS A 172 5.57 10.28 7.53
C LYS A 172 6.79 9.67 6.83
N SER A 173 6.91 9.79 5.52
CA SER A 173 8.00 9.15 4.79
C SER A 173 9.04 10.14 4.28
N ILE A 174 8.64 11.39 4.02
CA ILE A 174 9.48 12.38 3.37
C ILE A 174 9.82 13.51 4.34
N TYR A 175 11.10 13.89 4.38
CA TYR A 175 11.58 14.97 5.24
C TYR A 175 12.54 15.87 4.48
N GLU A 176 12.23 17.15 4.42
CA GLU A 176 13.15 18.15 3.92
C GLU A 176 14.24 18.45 4.96
N SER A 177 15.51 18.46 4.55
CA SER A 177 16.65 18.71 5.45
C SER A 177 17.25 20.11 5.31
N ASP A 178 17.20 20.73 4.13
CA ASP A 178 17.91 22.00 3.83
C ASP A 178 17.38 22.77 2.60
N GLY A 179 16.10 22.66 2.25
CA GLY A 179 15.52 23.32 1.06
C GLY A 179 15.66 22.54 -0.24
N LEU A 180 16.66 21.68 -0.36
CA LEU A 180 17.01 21.02 -1.63
C LEU A 180 17.32 19.52 -1.48
N ALA A 181 17.39 19.02 -0.24
CA ALA A 181 17.54 17.60 0.07
C ALA A 181 16.29 17.03 0.75
N TYR A 182 15.71 16.00 0.11
CA TYR A 182 14.54 15.28 0.62
C TYR A 182 14.97 13.89 1.07
N ASN A 183 14.88 13.63 2.37
CA ASN A 183 15.09 12.30 2.91
C ASN A 183 13.85 11.45 2.70
N PHE A 184 14.04 10.17 2.37
CA PHE A 184 12.96 9.20 2.30
C PHE A 184 13.21 8.04 3.26
N ILE A 185 12.34 7.94 4.27
CA ILE A 185 12.29 6.85 5.24
C ILE A 185 10.87 6.29 5.22
N PRO A 186 10.59 5.25 4.40
CA PRO A 186 9.22 4.83 4.16
C PRO A 186 8.52 4.36 5.44
N SER A 187 7.42 5.03 5.76
CA SER A 187 6.41 4.63 6.75
C SER A 187 5.25 3.98 6.00
N THR A 188 4.98 2.70 6.28
CA THR A 188 3.95 1.96 5.54
C THR A 188 3.05 1.15 6.44
N ARG A 189 1.84 0.90 5.94
CA ARG A 189 0.88 -0.03 6.51
C ARG A 189 0.44 -1.02 5.44
N THR A 190 0.51 -2.31 5.76
CA THR A 190 -0.05 -3.36 4.92
C THR A 190 -1.39 -3.82 5.45
N LEU A 191 -2.36 -3.85 4.55
CA LEU A 191 -3.76 -4.09 4.80
C LEU A 191 -4.24 -5.20 3.88
N ILE A 192 -5.34 -5.86 4.25
CA ILE A 192 -6.03 -6.81 3.38
C ILE A 192 -7.31 -6.12 2.94
N ARG A 193 -7.54 -5.99 1.63
CA ARG A 193 -8.65 -5.20 1.05
C ARG A 193 -10.02 -5.59 1.62
N SER A 194 -10.24 -6.88 1.87
CA SER A 194 -11.51 -7.37 2.43
C SER A 194 -11.74 -7.03 3.91
N ASN A 195 -10.72 -6.53 4.62
CA ASN A 195 -10.76 -6.20 6.04
C ASN A 195 -10.77 -4.68 6.33
N VAL A 196 -10.88 -3.86 5.29
CA VAL A 196 -10.86 -2.40 5.40
C VAL A 196 -12.15 -1.79 4.85
N GLY A 197 -12.46 -0.58 5.29
CA GLY A 197 -13.48 0.30 4.75
C GLY A 197 -12.93 1.72 4.63
N SER A 198 -13.81 2.72 4.55
CA SER A 198 -13.42 4.12 4.44
C SER A 198 -14.24 5.04 5.35
N ILE A 199 -13.72 6.24 5.57
CA ILE A 199 -14.39 7.34 6.24
C ILE A 199 -14.51 8.48 5.23
N THR A 200 -15.70 9.04 5.06
CA THR A 200 -15.92 10.22 4.22
C THR A 200 -16.70 11.26 4.99
N GLY A 201 -16.54 12.52 4.64
CA GLY A 201 -17.29 13.58 5.31
C GLY A 201 -17.15 14.94 4.68
N SER A 202 -18.04 15.83 5.08
CA SER A 202 -17.97 17.26 4.77
C SER A 202 -17.50 18.07 5.97
N LEU A 203 -16.82 19.18 5.71
CA LEU A 203 -16.48 20.18 6.72
C LEU A 203 -17.24 21.47 6.45
N ALA A 204 -17.79 22.08 7.49
CA ALA A 204 -18.41 23.39 7.41
C ALA A 204 -17.39 24.44 6.92
N THR A 205 -17.80 25.32 6.00
CA THR A 205 -16.96 26.43 5.51
C THR A 205 -16.45 27.32 6.64
N SER A 206 -17.25 27.53 7.70
CA SER A 206 -16.83 28.31 8.87
C SER A 206 -15.73 27.65 9.70
N LEU A 207 -15.52 26.33 9.54
CA LEU A 207 -14.45 25.60 10.21
C LEU A 207 -13.16 25.66 9.37
N VAL A 208 -13.28 25.53 8.05
CA VAL A 208 -12.15 25.51 7.12
C VAL A 208 -11.62 26.92 6.83
N ASP A 209 -12.52 27.88 6.56
CA ASP A 209 -12.20 29.28 6.20
C ASP A 209 -12.45 30.25 7.37
N GLY A 210 -12.47 29.75 8.60
CA GLY A 210 -12.77 30.56 9.78
C GLY A 210 -11.66 30.57 10.83
N GLY A 211 -11.74 31.54 11.74
CA GLY A 211 -10.87 31.60 12.93
C GLY A 211 -9.39 31.80 12.60
N SER A 212 -8.55 30.85 13.06
CA SER A 212 -7.09 30.82 12.88
C SER A 212 -6.63 30.17 11.57
N CYS A 213 -7.55 29.59 10.79
CA CYS A 213 -7.24 28.94 9.53
C CYS A 213 -7.05 29.96 8.40
N SER A 214 -6.06 29.74 7.55
CA SER A 214 -5.98 30.38 6.23
C SER A 214 -7.15 29.94 5.35
N GLU A 215 -7.58 30.78 4.40
CA GLU A 215 -8.62 30.37 3.43
C GLU A 215 -8.14 29.20 2.54
N GLY A 216 -9.07 28.35 2.11
CA GLY A 216 -8.81 27.25 1.18
C GLY A 216 -8.34 25.97 1.88
N THR A 217 -7.69 25.06 1.15
CA THR A 217 -7.35 23.72 1.67
C THR A 217 -5.89 23.56 2.11
N ALA A 218 -5.03 24.54 1.84
CA ALA A 218 -3.62 24.47 2.21
C ALA A 218 -3.43 24.32 3.73
N GLY A 219 -2.52 23.44 4.14
CA GLY A 219 -2.23 23.10 5.53
C GLY A 219 -3.35 22.35 6.26
N LYS A 220 -4.44 21.98 5.58
CA LYS A 220 -5.62 21.37 6.23
C LYS A 220 -5.68 19.89 5.99
N SER A 221 -5.95 19.16 7.07
CA SER A 221 -6.06 17.71 7.01
C SER A 221 -6.96 17.15 8.10
N VAL A 222 -7.51 15.97 7.85
CA VAL A 222 -8.16 15.13 8.85
C VAL A 222 -7.21 14.01 9.24
N TYR A 223 -6.94 13.89 10.54
CA TYR A 223 -6.12 12.85 11.15
C TYR A 223 -7.03 11.79 11.74
N VAL A 224 -6.67 10.52 11.59
CA VAL A 224 -7.42 9.39 12.12
C VAL A 224 -6.59 8.67 13.16
N PHE A 225 -7.00 8.70 14.42
CA PHE A 225 -6.32 8.05 15.53
C PHE A 225 -7.03 6.75 15.92
N ALA A 226 -6.25 5.71 16.25
CA ALA A 226 -6.81 4.43 16.66
C ALA A 226 -7.44 4.53 18.07
N GLY A 227 -8.65 3.98 18.23
CA GLY A 227 -9.39 4.00 19.49
C GLY A 227 -10.38 5.16 19.61
N SER A 228 -11.33 5.04 20.53
CA SER A 228 -12.26 6.12 20.87
C SER A 228 -11.65 7.05 21.92
N ASN A 229 -11.93 8.34 21.81
CA ASN A 229 -11.38 9.40 22.66
C ASN A 229 -9.85 9.37 22.70
N ALA A 230 -9.23 9.05 21.57
CA ALA A 230 -7.79 9.16 21.44
C ALA A 230 -7.41 10.64 21.56
N SER A 231 -6.32 10.94 22.27
CA SER A 231 -5.79 12.30 22.33
C SER A 231 -5.16 12.63 20.99
N ALA A 232 -5.74 13.57 20.25
CA ALA A 232 -5.14 14.06 19.01
C ALA A 232 -3.78 14.71 19.33
N GLN A 233 -2.78 14.40 18.51
CA GLN A 233 -1.42 14.94 18.61
C GLN A 233 -0.79 15.00 17.20
N ASP A 234 0.26 15.80 17.08
CA ASP A 234 1.18 15.80 15.95
C ASP A 234 1.87 14.45 15.77
N ILE A 235 2.48 14.23 14.60
CA ILE A 235 3.25 13.05 14.29
C ILE A 235 4.58 13.11 15.03
N GLN A 236 4.80 12.18 15.96
CA GLN A 236 5.99 12.15 16.81
C GLN A 236 6.80 10.84 16.68
N GLY A 237 6.37 9.92 15.82
CA GLY A 237 6.98 8.61 15.64
C GLY A 237 6.67 7.62 16.75
N ASN A 238 5.57 7.84 17.48
CA ASN A 238 5.15 6.98 18.60
C ASN A 238 3.80 6.29 18.34
N ARG A 239 3.38 5.42 19.26
CA ARG A 239 2.15 4.60 19.12
C ARG A 239 0.86 5.41 19.12
N SER A 240 0.89 6.65 19.59
CA SER A 240 -0.25 7.56 19.65
C SER A 240 -0.38 8.41 18.39
N ASP A 241 0.58 8.31 17.46
CA ASP A 241 0.50 8.96 16.15
C ASP A 241 -0.79 8.59 15.41
N PRO A 242 -1.27 9.46 14.51
CA PRO A 242 -2.40 9.15 13.66
C PRO A 242 -2.15 7.84 12.90
N PHE A 243 -3.16 6.98 12.83
CA PHE A 243 -3.19 5.80 11.99
C PHE A 243 -3.08 6.15 10.49
N THR A 244 -3.59 7.32 10.09
CA THR A 244 -3.43 7.94 8.76
C THR A 244 -4.02 9.34 8.76
N THR A 245 -3.83 10.04 7.66
CA THR A 245 -4.23 11.42 7.42
C THR A 245 -4.84 11.54 6.03
N ALA A 246 -5.79 12.45 5.85
CA ALA A 246 -6.38 12.77 4.55
C ALA A 246 -6.36 14.27 4.29
N ASN A 247 -6.10 14.66 3.04
CA ASN A 247 -6.20 16.05 2.62
C ASN A 247 -7.65 16.49 2.51
N ILE A 248 -7.88 17.80 2.68
CA ILE A 248 -9.17 18.41 2.38
C ILE A 248 -9.23 18.76 0.90
N THR A 249 -10.40 18.55 0.30
CA THR A 249 -10.71 18.90 -1.09
C THR A 249 -11.96 19.76 -1.16
N GLY A 250 -12.15 20.44 -2.29
CA GLY A 250 -13.27 21.37 -2.50
C GLY A 250 -12.91 22.81 -2.17
N ASP A 251 -13.92 23.65 -2.09
CA ASP A 251 -13.81 25.09 -1.89
C ASP A 251 -15.06 25.64 -1.19
N SER A 252 -15.06 26.93 -0.85
CA SER A 252 -16.18 27.59 -0.17
C SER A 252 -17.51 27.59 -0.94
N SER A 253 -17.47 27.42 -2.27
CA SER A 253 -18.64 27.37 -3.14
C SER A 253 -19.18 25.95 -3.36
N SER A 254 -18.30 24.95 -3.41
CA SER A 254 -18.64 23.53 -3.60
C SER A 254 -18.79 22.75 -2.28
N GLY A 255 -18.29 23.29 -1.18
CA GLY A 255 -18.17 22.64 0.11
C GLY A 255 -16.86 21.87 0.25
N TYR A 256 -16.34 21.81 1.47
CA TYR A 256 -15.12 21.06 1.77
C TYR A 256 -15.44 19.62 2.13
N THR A 257 -14.64 18.69 1.62
CA THR A 257 -14.80 17.26 1.86
C THR A 257 -13.47 16.57 2.09
N TYR A 258 -13.52 15.41 2.75
CA TYR A 258 -12.37 14.53 2.95
C TYR A 258 -12.76 13.06 2.78
N THR A 259 -11.78 12.26 2.39
CA THR A 259 -11.90 10.80 2.27
C THR A 259 -10.66 10.16 2.87
N VAL A 260 -10.85 9.31 3.87
CA VAL A 260 -9.82 8.44 4.43
C VAL A 260 -10.14 7.01 4.01
N GLY A 261 -9.35 6.46 3.10
CA GLY A 261 -9.52 5.09 2.66
C GLY A 261 -8.72 4.07 3.45
N PHE A 262 -9.04 2.81 3.16
CA PHE A 262 -8.33 1.63 3.64
C PHE A 262 -8.14 1.61 5.16
N VAL A 263 -9.17 1.99 5.91
CA VAL A 263 -9.17 1.95 7.37
C VAL A 263 -9.68 0.59 7.83
N ARG A 264 -8.94 -0.08 8.72
CA ARG A 264 -9.38 -1.38 9.28
C ARG A 264 -10.71 -1.21 10.01
N ALA A 265 -11.53 -2.26 10.03
CA ALA A 265 -12.72 -2.24 10.88
C ALA A 265 -12.32 -2.04 12.35
N GLY A 266 -12.95 -1.08 13.03
CA GLY A 266 -12.52 -0.67 14.36
C GLY A 266 -13.12 0.65 14.82
N ARG A 267 -12.73 1.08 16.02
CA ARG A 267 -13.11 2.38 16.60
C ARG A 267 -11.96 3.35 16.45
N TYR A 268 -12.27 4.59 16.08
CA TYR A 268 -11.29 5.64 15.82
C TYR A 268 -11.78 6.98 16.36
N THR A 269 -10.85 7.90 16.51
CA THR A 269 -11.09 9.32 16.72
C THR A 269 -10.57 10.04 15.48
N VAL A 270 -11.43 10.78 14.79
CA VAL A 270 -11.03 11.63 13.67
C VAL A 270 -10.89 13.05 14.16
N ALA A 271 -9.84 13.76 13.77
CA ALA A 271 -9.60 15.13 14.21
C ALA A 271 -9.18 16.02 13.03
N PHE A 272 -9.67 17.24 13.02
CA PHE A 272 -9.39 18.23 11.97
C PHE A 272 -8.34 19.25 12.46
N THR A 273 -7.39 19.58 11.59
CA THR A 273 -6.37 20.62 11.83
C THR A 273 -6.21 21.53 10.60
N CYS A 274 -5.76 22.76 10.83
CA CYS A 274 -5.38 23.73 9.82
C CYS A 274 -3.88 23.94 9.66
N ASN A 275 -3.07 23.17 10.38
CA ASN A 275 -1.63 23.36 10.48
C ASN A 275 -0.90 22.02 10.23
N ALA A 276 -1.44 21.18 9.35
CA ALA A 276 -0.85 19.88 9.00
C ALA A 276 0.47 20.01 8.23
N ASP A 277 0.67 21.13 7.54
CA ASP A 277 1.88 21.48 6.78
C ASP A 277 3.11 21.68 7.66
N ILE A 278 2.91 22.07 8.92
CA ILE A 278 4.02 22.20 9.88
C ILE A 278 4.37 20.89 10.59
N ASP A 279 3.56 19.84 10.45
CA ASP A 279 3.77 18.56 11.14
C ASP A 279 5.04 17.88 10.61
N ASN A 280 5.89 17.39 11.52
CA ASN A 280 7.16 16.80 11.16
C ASN A 280 7.65 15.82 12.23
N ILE A 281 7.83 14.55 11.87
CA ILE A 281 8.28 13.51 12.82
C ILE A 281 9.57 13.88 13.56
N ASN A 282 10.46 14.65 12.91
CA ASN A 282 11.82 14.89 13.39
C ASN A 282 11.91 16.15 14.26
N PHE A 283 10.90 17.02 14.20
CA PHE A 283 10.89 18.30 14.89
C PHE A 283 9.56 18.48 15.61
N ALA A 284 9.60 18.72 16.91
CA ALA A 284 8.39 18.96 17.69
C ALA A 284 7.74 20.30 17.26
N ASN A 285 6.79 20.20 16.33
CA ASN A 285 6.00 21.30 15.80
C ASN A 285 4.54 21.01 16.18
N PRO A 286 4.07 21.53 17.33
CA PRO A 286 2.77 21.16 17.85
C PRO A 286 1.65 21.56 16.88
N VAL A 287 0.93 20.55 16.39
CA VAL A 287 -0.26 20.69 15.55
C VAL A 287 -1.47 20.92 16.46
N GLU A 288 -2.25 21.97 16.18
CA GLU A 288 -3.51 22.25 16.87
C GLU A 288 -4.67 21.55 16.15
N PHE A 289 -5.52 20.87 16.92
CA PHE A 289 -6.74 20.23 16.41
C PHE A 289 -7.96 21.03 16.85
N LEU A 290 -8.78 21.44 15.88
CA LEU A 290 -9.90 22.35 16.09
C LEU A 290 -11.23 21.63 16.36
N ALA A 291 -11.33 20.38 15.92
CA ALA A 291 -12.47 19.51 16.17
C ALA A 291 -12.02 18.06 16.16
N ASP A 292 -12.66 17.23 16.99
CA ASP A 292 -12.50 15.77 16.97
C ASP A 292 -13.85 15.07 17.20
N GLU A 293 -13.98 13.88 16.62
CA GLU A 293 -15.18 13.05 16.73
C GLU A 293 -14.85 11.56 16.73
N ASN A 294 -15.69 10.77 17.40
CA ASN A 294 -15.55 9.31 17.44
C ASN A 294 -16.28 8.65 16.27
N VAL A 295 -15.60 7.74 15.56
CA VAL A 295 -16.19 6.96 14.48
C VAL A 295 -15.97 5.46 14.67
N THR A 296 -16.84 4.65 14.06
CA THR A 296 -16.66 3.20 13.99
C THR A 296 -16.68 2.78 12.53
N VAL A 297 -15.54 2.29 12.05
CA VAL A 297 -15.36 1.81 10.68
C VAL A 297 -15.77 0.34 10.61
N THR A 298 -16.55 0.01 9.59
CA THR A 298 -16.84 -1.36 9.18
C THR A 298 -16.09 -1.69 7.90
N ALA A 299 -15.64 -2.94 7.75
CA ALA A 299 -15.05 -3.38 6.49
C ALA A 299 -16.10 -3.45 5.37
N GLY A 300 -15.68 -3.19 4.13
CA GLY A 300 -16.53 -3.22 2.95
C GLY A 300 -16.64 -1.88 2.24
N ASN A 301 -17.52 -1.82 1.23
CA ASN A 301 -17.60 -0.70 0.28
C ASN A 301 -18.52 0.44 0.73
N THR A 302 -19.17 0.34 1.89
CA THR A 302 -20.02 1.41 2.40
C THR A 302 -19.20 2.32 3.32
N PRO A 303 -18.95 3.58 2.93
CA PRO A 303 -18.17 4.50 3.75
C PRO A 303 -18.88 4.82 5.08
N THR A 304 -18.10 5.02 6.13
CA THR A 304 -18.56 5.63 7.37
C THR A 304 -18.61 7.14 7.19
N THR A 305 -19.76 7.77 7.37
CA THR A 305 -19.88 9.23 7.24
C THR A 305 -19.61 9.94 8.56
N GLN A 306 -18.72 10.93 8.56
CA GLN A 306 -18.46 11.82 9.70
C GLN A 306 -18.23 13.26 9.25
N ASN A 307 -19.14 14.16 9.60
CA ASN A 307 -19.03 15.58 9.23
C ASN A 307 -18.46 16.41 10.39
N PHE A 308 -17.85 17.54 10.05
CA PHE A 308 -17.36 18.55 10.99
C PHE A 308 -18.03 19.90 10.74
#